data_AF-A0A930SF82-F1
#
_entry.id   AF-A0A930SF82-F1
#
_cell.length_a   1.000
_cell.length_b   1.000
_cell.length_c   1.000
_cell.angle_alpha   90.00
_cell.angle_beta   90.00
_cell.angle_gamma   90.00
#
_symmetry.space_group_name_H-M   'P 1'
#
loop_
_entity.id
_entity.type
_entity.pdbx_description
1 polymer ?
#
loop_
_entity_poly.entity_id
_entity_poly.type
_entity_poly.pdbx_seq_one_letter_code
_entity_poly.pdbx_strand_id
1 'polypeptide(L)'
;MTDNKRPTPDELRNAQDATFTTGEGKAPELGVKNASAEGSTYRPDWVPEDAKKDDTFACHVMKGVKEMHDGLLSSSAHLAPSVRPVQRRKKLTVADYVRGIEQGDRVILSRAITLVESNNKDHFKLAQQVLQAVLPRTGKALRIGITGVPGAGKSTFIEAFG
;
A
#
# COMPACT_ATOMS: atom_id res chain seq x y z
N MET A 1 -49.33 17.24 -10.74
CA MET A 1 -47.92 17.40 -10.33
C MET A 1 -47.48 16.11 -9.65
N THR A 2 -46.58 15.37 -10.28
CA THR A 2 -46.21 13.99 -9.91
C THR A 2 -45.15 13.97 -8.80
N ASP A 3 -45.41 13.20 -7.74
CA ASP A 3 -44.52 12.95 -6.61
C ASP A 3 -43.31 12.08 -7.03
N ASN A 4 -42.10 12.66 -6.99
CA ASN A 4 -40.85 11.92 -7.17
C ASN A 4 -40.40 11.28 -5.84
N LYS A 5 -40.88 10.06 -5.56
CA LYS A 5 -40.38 9.23 -4.46
C LYS A 5 -39.09 8.52 -4.92
N ARG A 6 -38.00 8.67 -4.16
CA ARG A 6 -36.75 7.92 -4.42
C ARG A 6 -36.95 6.43 -4.09
N PRO A 7 -36.45 5.49 -4.91
CA PRO A 7 -36.57 4.06 -4.63
C PRO A 7 -35.65 3.65 -3.48
N THR A 8 -36.07 2.65 -2.71
CA THR A 8 -35.34 2.09 -1.56
C THR A 8 -34.34 1.00 -1.97
N PRO A 9 -33.28 0.76 -1.17
CA PRO A 9 -32.13 -0.08 -1.56
C PRO A 9 -32.45 -1.55 -1.89
N ASP A 10 -33.59 -2.08 -1.48
CA ASP A 10 -33.99 -3.47 -1.73
C ASP A 10 -34.52 -3.75 -3.15
N GLU A 11 -34.91 -2.73 -3.91
CA GLU A 11 -35.39 -2.90 -5.30
C GLU A 11 -34.28 -3.06 -6.33
N LEU A 12 -33.01 -2.79 -5.96
CA LEU A 12 -31.85 -2.92 -6.87
C LEU A 12 -31.22 -4.33 -6.87
N ARG A 13 -31.76 -5.27 -6.08
CA ARG A 13 -31.09 -6.55 -5.83
C ARG A 13 -31.64 -7.74 -6.63
N ASN A 14 -32.72 -7.56 -7.41
CA ASN A 14 -33.43 -8.69 -8.04
C ASN A 14 -33.43 -8.67 -9.59
N ALA A 15 -32.47 -7.99 -10.23
CA ALA A 15 -32.37 -7.90 -11.69
C ALA A 15 -31.06 -8.50 -12.25
N GLN A 16 -30.48 -9.50 -11.59
CA GLN A 16 -29.28 -10.20 -12.08
C GLN A 16 -29.36 -11.71 -11.82
N ASP A 17 -30.46 -12.34 -12.22
CA ASP A 17 -30.53 -13.80 -12.41
C ASP A 17 -30.85 -14.10 -13.87
N ALA A 18 -29.81 -14.26 -14.67
CA ALA A 18 -29.91 -14.83 -16.01
C ALA A 18 -28.66 -15.68 -16.33
N THR A 19 -28.80 -16.99 -16.10
CA THR A 19 -28.19 -18.09 -16.85
C THR A 19 -26.67 -18.06 -17.10
N PHE A 20 -25.93 -18.76 -16.22
CA PHE A 20 -24.60 -19.28 -16.50
C PHE A 20 -24.74 -20.63 -17.23
N THR A 21 -24.60 -20.62 -18.56
CA THR A 21 -24.46 -21.84 -19.37
C THR A 21 -22.97 -22.07 -19.65
N THR A 22 -22.48 -23.24 -19.26
CA THR A 22 -21.13 -23.72 -19.57
C THR A 22 -20.98 -23.89 -21.08
N GLY A 23 -20.20 -23.02 -21.72
CA GLY A 23 -19.76 -23.14 -23.10
C GLY A 23 -18.25 -23.03 -23.17
N GLU A 24 -17.59 -24.12 -23.54
CA GLU A 24 -16.15 -24.16 -23.83
C GLU A 24 -15.84 -23.19 -24.98
N GLY A 25 -15.29 -22.02 -24.64
CA GLY A 25 -14.88 -20.98 -25.59
C GLY A 25 -13.37 -20.85 -25.64
N LYS A 26 -12.76 -21.49 -26.63
CA LYS A 26 -11.35 -21.37 -27.02
C LYS A 26 -10.92 -19.89 -27.08
N ALA A 27 -9.82 -19.55 -26.39
CA ALA A 27 -9.25 -18.20 -26.40
C ALA A 27 -8.99 -17.71 -27.84
N PRO A 28 -9.31 -16.46 -28.18
CA PRO A 28 -9.06 -15.93 -29.51
C PRO A 28 -7.56 -15.78 -29.71
N GLU A 29 -7.01 -16.54 -30.67
CA GLU A 29 -5.66 -16.36 -31.18
C GLU A 29 -5.54 -14.99 -31.84
N LEU A 30 -4.97 -14.02 -31.11
CA LEU A 30 -4.49 -12.78 -31.73
C LEU A 30 -3.26 -13.14 -32.57
N GLY A 31 -3.46 -13.12 -33.89
CA GLY A 31 -2.50 -13.50 -34.91
C GLY A 31 -1.14 -12.84 -34.71
N VAL A 32 -0.16 -13.68 -34.38
CA VAL A 32 1.26 -13.33 -34.43
C VAL A 32 1.64 -13.25 -35.90
N LYS A 33 1.74 -12.03 -36.43
CA LYS A 33 2.43 -11.79 -37.71
C LYS A 33 3.66 -10.93 -37.46
N ASN A 34 4.80 -11.57 -37.72
CA ASN A 34 6.13 -11.04 -37.97
C ASN A 34 6.89 -10.54 -36.74
N ALA A 35 7.57 -11.49 -36.11
CA ALA A 35 8.75 -11.23 -35.31
C ALA A 35 9.91 -10.82 -36.24
N SER A 36 10.13 -9.52 -36.36
CA SER A 36 11.47 -9.02 -36.68
C SER A 36 12.20 -8.85 -35.36
N ALA A 37 13.39 -9.47 -35.27
CA ALA A 37 14.28 -9.41 -34.13
C ALA A 37 14.70 -7.96 -33.84
N GLU A 38 15.01 -7.68 -32.57
CA GLU A 38 15.41 -6.40 -31.92
C GLU A 38 14.31 -5.87 -30.98
N GLY A 39 14.67 -5.58 -29.72
CA GLY A 39 13.76 -5.38 -28.58
C GLY A 39 12.59 -4.42 -28.80
N SER A 40 11.41 -4.98 -29.11
CA SER A 40 10.21 -4.20 -29.43
C SER A 40 9.62 -3.51 -28.19
N THR A 41 9.81 -2.20 -28.06
CA THR A 41 9.01 -1.31 -27.21
C THR A 41 7.61 -1.11 -27.79
N TYR A 42 6.57 -1.11 -26.97
CA TYR A 42 5.21 -0.74 -27.40
C TYR A 42 4.60 0.37 -26.52
N ARG A 43 3.63 1.10 -27.09
CA ARG A 43 2.87 2.12 -26.37
C ARG A 43 1.74 1.47 -25.57
N PRO A 44 1.57 1.81 -24.28
CA PRO A 44 0.48 1.23 -23.50
C PRO A 44 -0.90 1.67 -24.04
N ASP A 45 -1.93 0.86 -23.79
CA ASP A 45 -3.29 1.12 -24.33
C ASP A 45 -3.95 2.39 -23.75
N TRP A 46 -3.46 2.86 -22.60
CA TRP A 46 -3.97 4.02 -21.87
C TRP A 46 -3.29 5.36 -22.26
N VAL A 47 -2.50 5.39 -23.34
CA VAL A 47 -1.97 6.67 -23.86
C VAL A 47 -3.16 7.57 -24.30
N PRO A 48 -3.22 8.85 -23.87
CA PRO A 48 -4.23 9.80 -24.34
C PRO A 48 -4.18 9.98 -25.87
N GLU A 49 -5.32 10.08 -26.55
CA GLU A 49 -5.36 10.14 -28.03
C GLU A 49 -4.59 11.31 -28.62
N ASP A 50 -4.61 12.45 -27.93
CA ASP A 50 -3.91 13.67 -28.32
C ASP A 50 -2.39 13.45 -28.35
N ALA A 51 -1.88 12.69 -27.37
CA ALA A 51 -0.46 12.38 -27.23
C ALA A 51 -0.01 11.22 -28.15
N LYS A 52 -0.94 10.50 -28.80
CA LYS A 52 -0.62 9.51 -29.84
C LYS A 52 -0.26 10.17 -31.17
N LYS A 53 -0.79 11.36 -31.47
CA LYS A 53 -0.54 12.08 -32.73
C LYS A 53 0.83 12.75 -32.77
N ASP A 54 1.24 13.32 -31.63
CA ASP A 54 2.44 14.16 -31.57
C ASP A 54 3.65 13.44 -30.94
N ASP A 55 3.51 12.14 -30.63
CA ASP A 55 4.54 11.28 -30.02
C ASP A 55 5.16 11.83 -28.71
N THR A 56 4.50 12.80 -28.08
CA THR A 56 4.97 13.53 -26.90
C THR A 56 4.85 12.76 -25.59
N PHE A 57 4.17 11.61 -25.61
CA PHE A 57 3.99 10.81 -24.42
C PHE A 57 5.31 10.18 -23.99
N ALA A 58 5.69 10.29 -22.72
CA ALA A 58 7.02 9.82 -22.27
C ALA A 58 7.10 8.30 -22.05
N CYS A 59 5.99 7.63 -21.77
CA CYS A 59 6.00 6.24 -21.31
C CYS A 59 5.99 5.21 -22.46
N HIS A 60 6.82 4.18 -22.32
CA HIS A 60 6.91 3.03 -23.22
C HIS A 60 6.99 1.75 -22.39
N VAL A 61 6.43 0.65 -22.91
CA VAL A 61 6.52 -0.67 -22.29
C VAL A 61 7.52 -1.51 -23.06
N MET A 62 8.57 -1.97 -22.36
CA MET A 62 9.50 -2.96 -22.89
C MET A 62 8.86 -4.34 -22.80
N LYS A 63 8.92 -5.12 -23.88
CA LYS A 63 8.51 -6.53 -23.83
C LYS A 63 9.44 -7.29 -22.89
N GLY A 64 8.88 -8.09 -21.97
CA GLY A 64 9.67 -8.96 -21.10
C GLY A 64 10.54 -9.92 -21.92
N VAL A 65 11.84 -9.95 -21.66
CA VAL A 65 12.78 -10.88 -22.30
C VAL A 65 12.46 -12.28 -21.82
N LYS A 66 12.16 -13.20 -22.75
CA LYS A 66 11.58 -14.50 -22.41
C LYS A 66 12.59 -15.44 -21.75
N GLU A 67 13.87 -15.32 -22.05
CA GLU A 67 14.97 -15.94 -21.30
C GLU A 67 16.24 -15.12 -21.53
N MET A 68 16.66 -14.32 -20.55
CA MET A 68 18.04 -13.91 -20.29
C MET A 68 18.04 -13.00 -19.07
N HIS A 69 18.70 -13.47 -18.02
CA HIS A 69 18.99 -12.70 -16.81
C HIS A 69 20.45 -12.25 -16.89
N ASP A 70 20.69 -11.00 -16.51
CA ASP A 70 21.98 -10.30 -16.53
C ASP A 70 23.13 -11.16 -15.95
N GLY A 71 24.13 -11.50 -16.78
CA GLY A 71 25.49 -11.80 -16.33
C GLY A 71 25.75 -13.04 -15.47
N LEU A 72 24.85 -14.02 -15.34
CA LEU A 72 25.12 -15.25 -14.60
C LEU A 72 25.55 -16.38 -15.55
N LEU A 73 26.86 -16.59 -15.64
CA LEU A 73 27.42 -17.83 -16.20
C LEU A 73 26.91 -19.03 -15.41
N SER A 74 26.52 -20.06 -16.16
CA SER A 74 26.14 -21.41 -15.77
C SER A 74 26.86 -21.95 -14.52
N SER A 75 26.30 -21.67 -13.34
CA SER A 75 26.60 -22.42 -12.13
C SER A 75 25.33 -22.51 -11.31
N SER A 76 24.76 -23.71 -11.28
CA SER A 76 23.54 -24.04 -10.52
C SER A 76 23.74 -23.91 -8.99
N ALA A 77 24.93 -23.50 -8.54
CA ALA A 77 25.24 -23.25 -7.13
C ALA A 77 24.56 -21.99 -6.57
N HIS A 78 24.23 -21.00 -7.41
CA HIS A 78 23.57 -19.76 -7.00
C HIS A 78 22.05 -19.88 -6.89
N LEU A 79 21.46 -20.97 -7.40
CA LEU A 79 20.04 -21.29 -7.32
C LEU A 79 19.63 -21.91 -5.98
N ALA A 80 20.61 -22.30 -5.14
CA ALA A 80 20.32 -22.65 -3.77
C ALA A 80 19.81 -21.39 -3.05
N PRO A 81 18.57 -21.36 -2.52
CA PRO A 81 18.13 -20.22 -1.76
C PRO A 81 19.10 -20.03 -0.60
N SER A 82 19.86 -18.94 -0.63
CA SER A 82 20.62 -18.48 0.53
C SER A 82 19.56 -18.07 1.55
N VAL A 83 19.08 -19.05 2.32
CA VAL A 83 18.18 -18.82 3.45
C VAL A 83 19.03 -18.15 4.52
N ARG A 84 19.27 -16.85 4.35
CA ARG A 84 19.81 -16.03 5.42
C ARG A 84 18.77 -16.10 6.53
N PRO A 85 19.13 -16.56 7.74
CA PRO A 85 18.17 -16.64 8.83
C PRO A 85 17.64 -15.24 9.08
N VAL A 86 16.36 -15.02 8.79
CA VAL A 86 15.67 -13.77 9.14
C VAL A 86 15.67 -13.73 10.66
N GLN A 87 16.49 -12.85 11.24
CA GLN A 87 16.48 -12.64 12.67
C GLN A 87 15.08 -12.17 13.07
N ARG A 88 14.34 -13.07 13.73
CA ARG A 88 13.02 -12.75 14.24
C ARG A 88 13.18 -11.63 15.26
N ARG A 89 12.54 -10.49 14.99
CA ARG A 89 12.51 -9.37 15.93
C ARG A 89 11.97 -9.87 17.26
N LYS A 90 12.74 -9.62 18.33
CA LYS A 90 12.35 -9.95 19.69
C LYS A 90 11.04 -9.26 20.03
N LYS A 91 10.08 -10.00 20.59
CA LYS A 91 8.85 -9.41 21.14
C LYS A 91 9.22 -8.58 22.36
N LEU A 92 8.81 -7.31 22.35
CA LEU A 92 9.04 -6.38 23.45
C LEU A 92 8.04 -6.67 24.58
N THR A 93 8.53 -6.62 25.81
CA THR A 93 7.68 -6.71 27.00
C THR A 93 7.15 -5.33 27.38
N VAL A 94 6.16 -5.26 28.29
CA VAL A 94 5.67 -4.00 28.86
C VAL A 94 6.82 -3.15 29.42
N ALA A 95 7.72 -3.78 30.19
CA ALA A 95 8.84 -3.10 30.80
C ALA A 95 9.83 -2.52 29.76
N ASP A 96 10.03 -3.21 28.63
CA ASP A 96 10.88 -2.71 27.56
C ASP A 96 10.29 -1.45 26.92
N TYR A 97 8.98 -1.43 26.68
CA TYR A 97 8.29 -0.24 26.18
C TYR A 97 8.39 0.92 27.16
N VAL A 98 8.05 0.68 28.43
CA VAL A 98 8.05 1.70 29.48
C VAL A 98 9.44 2.32 29.64
N ARG A 99 10.48 1.49 29.76
CA ARG A 99 11.87 1.96 29.88
C ARG A 99 12.32 2.73 28.64
N GLY A 100 12.03 2.25 27.44
CA GLY A 100 12.41 2.94 26.21
C GLY A 100 11.73 4.30 26.06
N ILE A 101 10.45 4.40 26.41
CA ILE A 101 9.71 5.68 26.42
C ILE A 101 10.32 6.65 27.44
N GLU A 102 10.64 6.18 28.64
CA GLU A 102 11.25 7.01 29.70
C GLU A 102 12.62 7.54 29.34
N GLN A 103 13.39 6.77 28.58
CA GLN A 103 14.72 7.15 28.09
C GLN A 103 14.65 8.05 26.85
N GLY A 104 13.46 8.29 26.29
CA GLY A 104 13.30 9.07 25.06
C GLY A 104 13.73 8.33 23.79
N ASP A 105 13.75 6.99 23.80
CA ASP A 105 14.04 6.19 22.61
C ASP A 105 12.91 6.33 21.58
N ARG A 106 13.20 7.09 20.51
CA ARG A 106 12.25 7.35 19.42
C ARG A 106 11.75 6.08 18.74
N VAL A 107 12.59 5.04 18.61
CA VAL A 107 12.21 3.79 17.95
C VAL A 107 11.21 3.01 18.80
N ILE A 108 11.44 2.94 20.11
CA ILE A 108 10.49 2.30 21.03
C ILE A 108 9.20 3.10 21.13
N LEU A 109 9.29 4.43 21.17
CA LEU A 109 8.10 5.31 21.14
C LEU A 109 7.25 5.08 19.89
N SER A 110 7.85 5.07 18.69
CA SER A 110 7.11 4.79 17.46
C SER A 110 6.43 3.42 17.49
N ARG A 111 7.13 2.39 17.99
CA ARG A 111 6.53 1.05 18.15
C ARG A 111 5.39 1.03 19.17
N ALA A 112 5.48 1.82 20.23
CA ALA A 112 4.42 1.94 21.23
C ALA A 112 3.18 2.63 20.64
N ILE A 113 3.37 3.69 19.84
CA ILE A 113 2.27 4.35 19.11
C ILE A 113 1.58 3.34 18.18
N THR A 114 2.35 2.62 17.35
CA THR A 114 1.79 1.58 16.47
C THR A 114 1.08 0.47 17.27
N LEU A 115 1.61 0.07 18.43
CA LEU A 115 0.98 -0.92 19.29
C LEU A 115 -0.40 -0.44 19.78
N VAL A 116 -0.52 0.84 20.18
CA VAL A 116 -1.76 1.46 20.66
C VAL A 116 -2.76 1.68 19.52
N GLU A 117 -2.30 2.04 18.32
CA GLU A 117 -3.15 2.25 17.13
C GLU A 117 -3.58 0.93 16.46
N SER A 118 -3.03 -0.21 16.88
CA SER A 118 -3.29 -1.48 16.24
C SER A 118 -4.69 -2.03 16.54
N ASN A 119 -5.41 -2.43 15.48
CA ASN A 119 -6.70 -3.11 15.59
C ASN A 119 -6.59 -4.62 15.93
N ASN A 120 -5.39 -5.16 16.11
CA ASN A 120 -5.23 -6.57 16.47
C ASN A 120 -5.58 -6.79 17.95
N LYS A 121 -6.52 -7.72 18.23
CA LYS A 121 -6.96 -8.07 19.59
C LYS A 121 -5.82 -8.53 20.49
N ASP A 122 -4.81 -9.20 19.93
CA ASP A 122 -3.65 -9.67 20.70
C ASP A 122 -2.81 -8.51 21.26
N HIS A 123 -2.82 -7.36 20.59
CA HIS A 123 -2.07 -6.18 21.00
C HIS A 123 -2.78 -5.38 22.11
N PHE A 124 -4.10 -5.47 22.20
CA PHE A 124 -4.92 -4.63 23.08
C PHE A 124 -4.48 -4.73 24.55
N LYS A 125 -4.32 -5.95 25.06
CA LYS A 125 -3.91 -6.19 26.46
C LYS A 125 -2.54 -5.59 26.75
N LEU A 126 -1.58 -5.77 25.83
CA LEU A 126 -0.22 -5.24 25.97
C LEU A 126 -0.23 -3.70 25.90
N ALA A 127 -0.97 -3.13 24.95
CA ALA A 127 -1.12 -1.68 24.78
C ALA A 127 -1.69 -1.02 26.04
N GLN A 128 -2.76 -1.60 26.60
CA GLN A 128 -3.41 -1.07 27.81
C GLN A 128 -2.46 -1.08 29.02
N GLN A 129 -1.69 -2.16 29.19
CA GLN A 129 -0.69 -2.26 30.26
C GLN A 129 0.42 -1.21 30.11
N VAL A 130 0.93 -1.02 28.89
CA VAL A 130 1.94 0.02 28.60
C VAL A 130 1.37 1.41 28.88
N LEU A 131 0.15 1.70 28.40
CA LEU A 131 -0.49 3.00 28.60
C LEU A 131 -0.67 3.29 30.10
N GLN A 132 -1.21 2.34 30.87
CA GLN A 132 -1.43 2.50 32.31
C GLN A 132 -0.12 2.76 33.08
N ALA A 133 0.97 2.12 32.67
CA ALA A 133 2.28 2.33 33.28
C ALA A 133 2.88 3.72 32.97
N VAL A 134 2.60 4.27 31.78
CA VAL A 134 3.15 5.57 31.34
C VAL A 134 2.31 6.75 31.85
N LEU A 135 0.99 6.59 32.02
CA LEU A 135 0.04 7.65 32.39
C LEU A 135 0.49 8.55 33.56
N PRO A 136 1.02 8.04 34.70
CA PRO A 136 1.44 8.87 35.83
C PRO A 136 2.55 9.89 35.49
N ARG A 137 3.27 9.69 34.38
CA ARG A 137 4.38 10.55 33.94
C ARG A 137 3.96 11.56 32.86
N THR A 138 2.73 11.48 32.39
CA THR A 138 2.19 12.36 31.34
C THR A 138 1.66 13.68 31.91
N GLY A 139 1.22 14.59 31.02
CA GLY A 139 0.59 15.87 31.42
C GLY A 139 1.53 17.06 31.57
N LYS A 140 2.85 16.86 31.44
CA LYS A 140 3.87 17.92 31.53
C LYS A 140 4.14 18.63 30.20
N ALA A 141 3.16 18.63 29.28
CA ALA A 141 3.29 19.21 27.93
C ALA A 141 2.08 20.07 27.59
N LEU A 142 2.33 21.21 26.93
CA LEU A 142 1.29 22.07 26.37
C LEU A 142 0.75 21.43 25.08
N ARG A 143 -0.58 21.23 25.00
CA ARG A 143 -1.25 20.65 23.83
C ARG A 143 -1.96 21.76 23.06
N ILE A 144 -1.50 22.06 21.85
CA ILE A 144 -2.07 23.10 20.98
C ILE A 144 -2.71 22.43 19.77
N GLY A 145 -3.99 22.72 19.50
CA GLY A 145 -4.69 22.27 18.31
C GLY A 145 -4.63 23.33 17.21
N ILE A 146 -4.19 22.95 16.01
CA ILE A 146 -4.12 23.83 14.84
C ILE A 146 -5.09 23.30 13.78
N THR A 147 -6.02 24.15 13.32
CA THR A 147 -7.04 23.82 12.33
C THR A 147 -7.19 24.95 11.31
N GLY A 148 -7.88 24.66 10.20
CA GLY A 148 -8.08 25.61 9.09
C GLY A 148 -8.34 24.90 7.77
N VAL A 149 -8.92 25.62 6.81
CA VAL A 149 -9.26 25.09 5.48
C VAL A 149 -8.02 24.60 4.70
N PRO A 150 -8.19 23.70 3.71
CA PRO A 150 -7.10 23.35 2.79
C PRO A 150 -6.49 24.61 2.17
N GLY A 151 -5.16 24.71 2.10
CA GLY A 151 -4.47 25.89 1.55
C GLY A 151 -4.24 27.06 2.52
N ALA A 152 -4.79 27.05 3.74
CA ALA A 152 -4.61 28.13 4.73
C ALA A 152 -3.17 28.29 5.31
N GLY A 153 -2.17 27.58 4.78
CA GLY A 153 -0.78 27.68 5.24
C GLY A 153 -0.46 26.99 6.57
N LYS A 154 -1.32 26.07 7.06
CA LYS A 154 -1.11 25.37 8.36
C LYS A 154 0.25 24.70 8.49
N SER A 155 0.70 23.98 7.47
CA SER A 155 2.00 23.29 7.50
C SER A 155 3.16 24.28 7.53
N THR A 156 3.10 25.35 6.73
CA THR A 156 4.09 26.43 6.71
C THR A 156 4.17 27.14 8.06
N PHE A 157 3.02 27.35 8.71
CA PHE A 157 2.98 27.94 10.05
C PHE A 157 3.64 27.04 11.10
N ILE A 158 3.34 25.72 11.09
CA ILE A 158 3.93 24.77 12.05
C ILE A 158 5.46 24.70 11.87
N GLU A 159 5.93 24.60 10.62
CA GLU A 159 7.36 24.56 10.32
C GLU A 159 8.08 25.85 10.75
N ALA A 160 7.48 27.02 10.54
CA ALA A 160 8.04 28.29 10.99
C ALA A 160 7.98 28.48 12.51
N PHE A 161 7.03 27.82 13.19
CA PHE A 161 6.86 27.89 14.64
C PHE A 161 7.89 27.03 15.39
N GLY A 162 8.30 25.89 14.82
CA GLY A 162 9.32 24.98 15.38
C GLY A 162 8.74 23.63 15.81
#